data_AF-A0A520HTV6-F1
#
_entry.id   AF-A0A520HTV6-F1
#
_cell.length_a   1.000
_cell.length_b   1.000
_cell.length_c   1.000
_cell.angle_alpha   90.00
_cell.angle_beta   90.00
_cell.angle_gamma   90.00
#
_symmetry.space_group_name_H-M   'P 1'
#
loop_
_entity.id
_entity.type
_entity.pdbx_description
1 polymer ?
#
loop_
_entity_poly.entity_id
_entity_poly.type
_entity_poly.pdbx_seq_one_letter_code
_entity_poly.pdbx_strand_id
1 'polypeptide(L)'
;LLLTQVALTLKKQFSLPITFRQLNEEYGTLDLLAGYLDATLPAETQSSHAMQSQPQVFQPQSFNYNQPNTTSATGNGSALDLIGQQLQILGMQISLLQANNQSAVTQNGQLSGLPPQNLNAAETENAQAPELTPEEEIEIKKPFGAAARIEKQSAQLTEKQANFLEELTKRYNEKTKGSKAYTQKHRAHMADPRVVSGFKPATKELVYSIVINKSKGSRVWDIDGNEYVDALNGFGSNMLGYQPDFIKNALIEQIEKGYEIGPQHELAGEVSALICEFTKFDRAGLCNTGSEAVLGAMRIARTVTGRSIIVAFTGSYHGIMDEVIVRGSKKLKTFPAAPGILPEAVQNMLILDYGTEESLRIIEERAHEIAAVLVEPIQSRRADFQPIEFLKKLRKITEDTETVLIFDEVISGFRFHPQGVQGIFGIQADLGTYGKVAGGGISIGIIAGKKKYMDALDGGFWQYGD
;
A
#
# COMPACT_ATOMS: atom_id res chain seq x y z
N LEU A 1 -9.67 15.34 -10.04
CA LEU A 1 -9.98 13.88 -10.11
C LEU A 1 -10.21 13.42 -11.55
N LEU A 2 -11.27 13.86 -12.24
CA LEU A 2 -11.52 13.46 -13.64
C LEU A 2 -10.39 13.85 -14.59
N LEU A 3 -9.96 15.12 -14.59
CA LEU A 3 -8.87 15.60 -15.46
C LEU A 3 -7.55 14.88 -15.19
N THR A 4 -7.26 14.53 -13.94
CA THR A 4 -6.09 13.72 -13.57
C THR A 4 -6.16 12.30 -14.16
N GLN A 5 -7.34 11.68 -14.16
CA GLN A 5 -7.56 10.38 -14.80
C GLN A 5 -7.42 10.46 -16.33
N VAL A 6 -7.89 11.55 -16.94
CA VAL A 6 -7.72 11.81 -18.38
C VAL A 6 -6.24 11.95 -18.72
N ALA A 7 -5.48 12.77 -17.98
CA ALA A 7 -4.03 12.91 -18.16
C ALA A 7 -3.28 11.57 -18.07
N LEU A 8 -3.63 10.76 -17.07
CA LEU A 8 -3.06 9.43 -16.85
C LEU A 8 -3.36 8.47 -18.00
N THR A 9 -4.62 8.43 -18.47
CA THR A 9 -5.03 7.59 -19.60
C THR A 9 -4.31 7.99 -20.88
N LEU A 10 -4.21 9.30 -21.16
CA LEU A 10 -3.52 9.80 -22.35
C LEU A 10 -2.03 9.46 -22.32
N LYS A 11 -1.36 9.66 -21.17
CA LYS A 11 0.04 9.27 -21.00
C LYS A 11 0.24 7.76 -21.18
N LYS A 12 -0.67 6.94 -20.62
CA LYS A 12 -0.59 5.48 -20.72
C LYS A 12 -0.83 4.97 -22.14
N GLN A 13 -1.80 5.55 -22.85
CA GLN A 13 -2.26 5.04 -24.14
C GLN A 13 -1.44 5.58 -25.32
N PHE A 14 -0.94 6.82 -25.20
CA PHE A 14 -0.30 7.55 -26.28
C PHE A 14 1.15 7.94 -25.99
N SER A 15 1.69 7.59 -24.81
CA SER A 15 3.04 7.98 -24.37
C SER A 15 3.28 9.50 -24.38
N LEU A 16 2.22 10.29 -24.29
CA LEU A 16 2.27 11.76 -24.30
C LEU A 16 2.13 12.31 -22.87
N PRO A 17 3.17 12.96 -22.32
CA PRO A 17 3.08 13.57 -21.01
C PRO A 17 2.25 14.86 -21.08
N ILE A 18 0.95 14.76 -20.77
CA ILE A 18 0.06 15.92 -20.61
C ILE A 18 -0.23 16.12 -19.12
N THR A 19 0.00 17.33 -18.62
CA THR A 19 -0.27 17.66 -17.21
C THR A 19 -1.73 18.05 -16.98
N PHE A 20 -2.19 17.97 -15.73
CA PHE A 20 -3.51 18.51 -15.33
C PHE A 20 -3.67 19.98 -15.75
N ARG A 21 -2.61 20.77 -15.59
CA ARG A 21 -2.60 22.18 -15.95
C ARG A 21 -2.83 22.38 -17.45
N GLN A 22 -2.12 21.63 -18.29
CA GLN A 22 -2.30 21.69 -19.74
C GLN A 22 -3.71 21.28 -20.17
N LEU A 23 -4.30 20.25 -19.55
CA LEU A 23 -5.69 19.90 -19.81
C LEU A 23 -6.69 20.99 -19.39
N ASN A 24 -6.35 21.83 -18.41
CA ASN A 24 -7.25 22.86 -17.90
C ASN A 24 -7.08 24.20 -18.63
N GLU A 25 -5.85 24.57 -18.99
CA GLU A 25 -5.50 25.87 -19.57
C GLU A 25 -5.35 25.81 -21.10
N GLU A 26 -4.69 24.78 -21.64
CA GLU A 26 -4.30 24.71 -23.05
C GLU A 26 -5.26 23.83 -23.88
N TYR A 27 -5.75 22.72 -23.30
CA TYR A 27 -6.59 21.71 -23.94
C TYR A 27 -7.94 21.57 -23.23
N GLY A 28 -8.53 22.69 -22.79
CA GLY A 28 -9.75 22.75 -21.97
C GLY A 28 -11.04 22.25 -22.64
N THR A 29 -10.99 21.90 -23.93
CA THR A 29 -12.11 21.30 -24.67
C THR A 29 -11.66 20.03 -25.39
N LEU A 30 -12.62 19.15 -25.69
CA LEU A 30 -12.33 17.92 -26.44
C LEU A 30 -11.73 18.21 -27.82
N ASP A 31 -12.15 19.27 -28.50
CA ASP A 31 -11.63 19.66 -29.81
C ASP A 31 -10.16 20.11 -29.75
N LEU A 32 -9.80 20.89 -28.73
CA LEU A 32 -8.42 21.34 -28.53
C LEU A 32 -7.50 20.17 -28.17
N LEU A 33 -7.98 19.26 -27.33
CA LEU A 33 -7.25 18.04 -26.98
C LEU A 33 -7.07 17.11 -28.19
N ALA A 34 -8.12 16.91 -28.99
CA ALA A 34 -8.06 16.11 -30.21
C ALA A 34 -7.07 16.70 -31.22
N GLY A 35 -7.12 18.01 -31.45
CA GLY A 35 -6.17 18.71 -32.33
C GLY A 35 -4.71 18.58 -31.88
N TYR A 36 -4.45 18.61 -30.56
CA TYR A 36 -3.12 18.36 -30.03
C TYR A 36 -2.67 16.90 -30.27
N LEU A 37 -3.55 15.92 -30.04
CA LEU A 37 -3.23 14.52 -30.27
C LEU A 37 -2.93 14.24 -31.75
N ASP A 38 -3.74 14.77 -32.67
CA ASP A 38 -3.54 14.63 -34.11
C ASP A 38 -2.22 15.26 -34.60
N ALA A 39 -1.80 16.36 -33.98
CA ALA A 39 -0.56 17.04 -34.34
C ALA A 39 0.70 16.35 -33.79
N THR A 40 0.57 15.60 -32.70
CA THR A 40 1.73 15.07 -31.94
C THR A 40 1.91 13.56 -32.13
N LEU A 41 0.84 12.84 -32.44
CA LEU A 41 0.91 11.42 -32.75
C LEU A 41 1.39 11.18 -34.19
N PRO A 42 2.14 10.09 -34.45
CA PRO A 42 2.47 9.71 -35.82
C PRO A 42 1.19 9.50 -36.63
N ALA A 43 1.16 10.01 -37.87
CA ALA A 43 0.05 9.74 -38.79
C ALA A 43 -0.21 8.23 -38.86
N GLU A 44 -1.45 7.81 -38.64
CA GLU A 44 -1.82 6.40 -38.73
C GLU A 44 -1.35 5.84 -40.09
N THR A 45 -0.36 4.95 -40.07
CA THR A 45 -0.17 4.00 -41.17
C THR A 45 -1.43 3.14 -41.20
N GLN A 46 -2.35 3.48 -42.11
CA GLN A 46 -3.44 2.59 -42.49
C GLN A 46 -2.84 1.26 -42.91
N SER A 47 -2.85 0.32 -41.96
CA SER A 47 -2.62 -1.09 -42.25
C SER A 47 -3.84 -1.52 -43.04
N SER A 48 -3.71 -1.58 -44.37
CA SER A 48 -4.73 -2.13 -45.24
C SER A 48 -4.83 -3.64 -44.97
N HIS A 49 -5.59 -4.02 -43.94
CA HIS A 49 -6.17 -5.34 -43.88
C HIS A 49 -7.35 -5.37 -44.84
N ALA A 50 -7.06 -5.82 -46.06
CA ALA A 50 -8.08 -6.25 -46.99
C ALA A 50 -8.89 -7.39 -46.33
N MET A 51 -10.05 -7.05 -45.78
CA MET A 51 -11.07 -8.03 -45.45
C MET A 51 -11.56 -8.65 -46.76
N GLN A 52 -11.19 -9.91 -46.99
CA GLN A 52 -11.88 -10.76 -47.97
C GLN A 52 -13.31 -10.98 -47.48
N SER A 53 -14.24 -10.15 -47.96
CA SER A 53 -15.67 -10.39 -47.81
C SER A 53 -16.11 -11.45 -48.83
N GLN A 54 -16.25 -12.70 -48.38
CA GLN A 54 -17.18 -13.64 -49.04
C GLN A 54 -18.61 -13.30 -48.60
N PRO A 55 -19.57 -13.17 -49.51
CA PRO A 55 -20.95 -12.89 -49.14
C PRO A 55 -21.61 -14.15 -48.58
N GLN A 56 -21.72 -14.25 -47.25
CA GLN A 56 -22.73 -15.11 -46.64
C GLN A 56 -24.05 -14.36 -46.56
N VAL A 57 -25.02 -14.84 -47.34
CA VAL A 57 -26.40 -14.38 -47.35
C VAL A 57 -27.05 -14.77 -46.02
N PHE A 58 -27.21 -13.81 -45.12
CA PHE A 58 -28.11 -13.94 -43.97
C PHE A 58 -29.50 -13.44 -44.36
N GLN A 59 -30.48 -14.34 -44.36
CA GLN A 59 -31.89 -13.97 -44.47
C GLN A 59 -32.33 -13.23 -43.19
N PRO A 60 -33.02 -12.08 -43.28
CA PRO A 60 -33.52 -11.40 -42.11
C PRO A 60 -34.73 -12.15 -41.53
N GLN A 61 -34.58 -12.73 -40.34
CA GLN A 61 -35.72 -13.10 -39.51
C GLN A 61 -36.30 -11.83 -38.87
N SER A 62 -37.54 -11.53 -39.22
CA SER A 62 -38.34 -10.44 -38.67
C SER A 62 -38.75 -10.74 -37.23
N PHE A 63 -38.21 -9.97 -36.28
CA PHE A 63 -38.76 -9.92 -34.93
C PHE A 63 -39.83 -8.82 -34.86
N ASN A 64 -41.09 -9.25 -34.77
CA ASN A 64 -42.24 -8.38 -34.49
C ASN A 64 -42.16 -7.84 -33.07
N TYR A 65 -41.83 -6.55 -32.93
CA TYR A 65 -42.13 -5.80 -31.70
C TYR A 65 -43.59 -5.36 -31.73
N ASN A 66 -44.45 -6.06 -30.99
CA ASN A 66 -45.77 -5.52 -30.64
C ASN A 66 -45.57 -4.40 -29.63
N GLN A 67 -45.67 -3.15 -30.09
CA GLN A 67 -45.84 -1.99 -29.22
C GLN A 67 -47.23 -2.01 -28.57
N PRO A 68 -47.37 -1.81 -27.26
CA PRO A 68 -48.63 -1.36 -26.69
C PRO A 68 -48.80 0.14 -26.91
N ASN A 69 -49.94 0.50 -27.49
CA ASN A 69 -50.43 1.84 -27.77
C ASN A 69 -50.13 2.88 -26.68
N THR A 70 -49.51 3.98 -27.08
CA THR A 70 -49.49 5.24 -26.35
C THR A 70 -50.79 6.00 -26.63
N THR A 71 -51.70 6.01 -25.66
CA THR A 71 -52.76 7.02 -25.62
C THR A 71 -52.20 8.30 -25.02
N SER A 72 -52.32 9.36 -25.80
CA SER A 72 -52.04 10.74 -25.45
C SER A 72 -52.91 11.21 -24.28
N ALA A 73 -52.28 11.55 -23.16
CA ALA A 73 -52.89 12.35 -22.12
C ALA A 73 -51.94 13.50 -21.76
N THR A 74 -52.32 14.69 -22.18
CA THR A 74 -51.82 15.98 -21.71
C THR A 74 -52.04 16.10 -20.20
N GLY A 75 -50.98 16.30 -19.40
CA GLY A 75 -51.13 16.67 -17.98
C GLY A 75 -49.84 16.59 -17.17
N ASN A 76 -49.32 17.76 -16.78
CA ASN A 76 -48.38 18.09 -15.70
C ASN A 76 -47.48 16.97 -15.14
N GLY A 77 -46.17 17.08 -15.45
CA GLY A 77 -45.11 16.28 -14.85
C GLY A 77 -45.14 16.32 -13.32
N SER A 78 -45.64 15.24 -12.74
CA SER A 78 -45.59 14.99 -11.30
C SER A 78 -44.63 13.83 -11.02
N ALA A 79 -43.97 13.85 -9.85
CA ALA A 79 -43.01 12.82 -9.43
C ALA A 79 -43.57 11.39 -9.46
N LEU A 80 -44.91 11.23 -9.46
CA LEU A 80 -45.58 9.94 -9.55
C LEU A 80 -45.42 9.27 -10.93
N ASP A 81 -45.33 10.05 -12.01
CA ASP A 81 -45.12 9.49 -13.36
C ASP A 81 -43.70 8.97 -13.56
N LEU A 82 -42.72 9.63 -12.95
CA LEU A 82 -41.32 9.18 -12.90
C LEU A 82 -41.18 7.89 -12.07
N ILE A 83 -41.90 7.78 -10.95
CA ILE A 83 -41.95 6.55 -10.15
C ILE A 83 -42.60 5.41 -10.94
N GLY A 84 -43.64 5.70 -11.73
CA GLY A 84 -44.26 4.73 -12.64
C GLY A 84 -43.28 4.20 -13.69
N GLN A 85 -42.53 5.07 -14.36
CA GLN A 85 -41.49 4.67 -15.31
C GLN A 85 -40.37 3.86 -14.65
N GLN A 86 -39.95 4.23 -13.44
CA GLN A 86 -38.89 3.55 -12.72
C GLN A 86 -39.30 2.13 -12.27
N LEU A 87 -40.57 1.93 -11.88
CA LEU A 87 -41.12 0.61 -11.58
C LEU A 87 -41.23 -0.29 -12.81
N GLN A 88 -41.54 0.27 -13.98
CA GLN A 88 -41.54 -0.48 -15.25
C GLN A 88 -40.14 -0.95 -15.65
N ILE A 89 -39.11 -0.11 -15.48
CA ILE A 89 -37.72 -0.47 -15.75
C ILE A 89 -37.22 -1.56 -14.78
N LEU A 90 -37.58 -1.46 -13.49
CA LEU A 90 -37.29 -2.50 -12.49
C LEU A 90 -37.97 -3.83 -12.84
N GLY A 91 -39.20 -3.80 -13.34
CA GLY A 91 -39.91 -5.00 -13.83
C GLY A 91 -39.17 -5.71 -14.97
N MET A 92 -38.67 -4.94 -15.94
CA MET A 92 -37.86 -5.50 -17.05
C MET A 92 -36.54 -6.10 -16.55
N GLN A 93 -35.85 -5.45 -15.60
CA GLN A 93 -34.62 -5.98 -15.01
C GLN A 93 -34.86 -7.29 -14.23
N ILE A 94 -35.97 -7.39 -13.49
CA ILE A 94 -36.33 -8.62 -12.79
C ILE A 94 -36.66 -9.75 -13.77
N SER A 95 -37.35 -9.47 -14.89
CA SER A 95 -37.60 -10.50 -15.91
C SER A 95 -36.33 -11.01 -16.59
N LEU A 96 -35.35 -10.13 -16.82
CA LEU A 96 -34.04 -10.50 -17.37
C LEU A 96 -33.22 -11.35 -16.40
N LEU A 97 -33.31 -11.05 -15.09
CA LEU A 97 -32.65 -11.84 -14.04
C LEU A 97 -33.32 -13.20 -13.81
N GLN A 98 -34.64 -13.31 -14.02
CA GLN A 98 -35.37 -14.58 -13.91
C GLN A 98 -35.17 -15.49 -15.14
N ALA A 99 -34.99 -14.90 -16.34
CA ALA A 99 -34.66 -15.65 -17.55
C ALA A 99 -33.25 -16.28 -17.51
N ASN A 100 -32.33 -15.73 -16.73
CA ASN A 100 -30.97 -16.25 -16.57
C ASN A 100 -30.81 -17.33 -15.48
N ASN A 101 -31.88 -17.69 -14.75
CA ASN A 101 -31.80 -18.58 -13.58
C ASN A 101 -32.69 -19.84 -13.66
N GLN A 102 -33.17 -20.22 -14.84
CA GLN A 102 -33.84 -21.50 -15.05
C GLN A 102 -32.99 -22.46 -15.91
N SER A 103 -32.09 -23.20 -15.27
CA SER A 103 -31.60 -24.49 -15.75
C SER A 103 -30.99 -25.29 -14.61
N ALA A 104 -31.84 -25.84 -13.72
CA ALA A 104 -31.55 -27.04 -12.94
C ALA A 104 -32.74 -27.37 -12.00
N VAL A 105 -33.71 -28.19 -12.45
CA VAL A 105 -34.36 -29.22 -11.60
C VAL A 105 -34.84 -30.37 -12.49
N THR A 106 -34.50 -31.58 -12.04
CA THR A 106 -34.75 -32.94 -12.50
C THR A 106 -36.22 -33.40 -12.55
N GLN A 107 -36.57 -34.26 -13.51
CA GLN A 107 -37.54 -35.36 -13.31
C GLN A 107 -37.23 -36.58 -14.21
N ASN A 108 -37.40 -37.77 -13.63
CA ASN A 108 -37.02 -39.10 -14.11
C ASN A 108 -37.88 -39.65 -15.28
N GLY A 109 -37.24 -40.40 -16.19
CA GLY A 109 -37.89 -41.33 -17.13
C GLY A 109 -36.85 -42.22 -17.86
N GLN A 110 -37.03 -43.53 -17.83
CA GLN A 110 -36.09 -44.58 -18.25
C GLN A 110 -35.93 -44.81 -19.77
N LEU A 111 -34.67 -45.11 -20.15
CA LEU A 111 -34.14 -46.11 -21.11
C LEU A 111 -34.64 -46.22 -22.57
N SER A 112 -33.74 -45.85 -23.50
CA SER A 112 -33.29 -46.55 -24.74
C SER A 112 -32.48 -45.50 -25.53
N GLY A 113 -31.28 -45.67 -26.08
CA GLY A 113 -30.54 -46.78 -26.66
C GLY A 113 -29.80 -46.18 -27.89
N LEU A 114 -28.51 -46.54 -28.09
CA LEU A 114 -27.62 -46.30 -29.28
C LEU A 114 -26.46 -45.26 -29.13
N PRO A 115 -25.31 -45.50 -29.81
CA PRO A 115 -23.95 -45.26 -29.30
C PRO A 115 -23.32 -43.90 -29.71
N PRO A 116 -22.20 -43.48 -29.06
CA PRO A 116 -21.65 -42.14 -29.24
C PRO A 116 -20.83 -42.01 -30.53
N GLN A 117 -21.13 -40.94 -31.29
CA GLN A 117 -20.21 -40.41 -32.31
C GLN A 117 -19.50 -39.17 -31.74
N ASN A 118 -18.17 -39.24 -31.78
CA ASN A 118 -17.24 -38.17 -31.43
C ASN A 118 -17.55 -36.89 -32.22
N LEU A 119 -17.72 -35.78 -31.50
CA LEU A 119 -17.47 -34.45 -32.02
C LEU A 119 -16.60 -33.69 -31.01
N ASN A 120 -15.38 -33.40 -31.45
CA ASN A 120 -14.40 -32.57 -30.78
C ASN A 120 -15.02 -31.22 -30.41
N ALA A 121 -15.06 -30.92 -29.11
CA ALA A 121 -15.27 -29.58 -28.61
C ALA A 121 -13.91 -28.99 -28.24
N ALA A 122 -13.58 -27.85 -28.86
CA ALA A 122 -12.44 -27.03 -28.54
C ALA A 122 -12.47 -26.65 -27.05
N GLU A 123 -11.37 -26.93 -26.36
CA GLU A 123 -11.16 -26.51 -24.99
C GLU A 123 -11.05 -24.98 -24.94
N THR A 124 -12.05 -24.33 -24.36
CA THR A 124 -11.90 -23.00 -23.78
C THR A 124 -10.89 -23.10 -22.65
N GLU A 125 -9.74 -22.43 -22.81
CA GLU A 125 -8.74 -22.21 -21.76
C GLU A 125 -9.42 -21.57 -20.54
N ASN A 126 -9.73 -22.39 -19.55
CA ASN A 126 -9.90 -21.92 -18.19
C ASN A 126 -8.54 -21.36 -17.76
N ALA A 127 -8.50 -20.08 -17.38
CA ALA A 127 -7.37 -19.48 -16.70
C ALA A 127 -7.05 -20.30 -15.43
N GLN A 128 -6.12 -21.25 -15.56
CA GLN A 128 -5.59 -22.00 -14.45
C GLN A 128 -4.84 -21.02 -13.55
N ALA A 129 -5.20 -20.98 -12.27
CA ALA A 129 -4.37 -20.38 -11.24
C ALA A 129 -2.95 -20.96 -11.41
N PRO A 130 -1.89 -20.13 -11.43
CA PRO A 130 -0.55 -20.61 -11.73
C PRO A 130 -0.15 -21.68 -10.72
N GLU A 131 0.18 -22.88 -11.20
CA GLU A 131 0.66 -23.97 -10.36
C GLU A 131 1.86 -23.47 -9.54
N LEU A 132 1.69 -23.48 -8.21
CA LEU A 132 2.73 -23.11 -7.26
C LEU A 132 3.79 -24.22 -7.22
N THR A 133 5.07 -23.87 -7.23
CA THR A 133 6.09 -24.88 -6.95
C THR A 133 6.04 -25.31 -5.47
N PRO A 134 6.58 -26.49 -5.12
CA PRO A 134 6.71 -26.91 -3.72
C PRO A 134 7.46 -25.90 -2.84
N GLU A 135 8.44 -25.19 -3.43
CA GLU A 135 9.19 -24.12 -2.75
C GLU A 135 8.33 -22.87 -2.53
N GLU A 136 7.51 -22.48 -3.51
CA GLU A 136 6.56 -21.36 -3.40
C GLU A 136 5.48 -21.65 -2.35
N GLU A 137 4.96 -22.87 -2.29
CA GLU A 137 4.03 -23.28 -1.23
C GLU A 137 4.64 -23.16 0.18
N ILE A 138 5.93 -23.51 0.34
CA ILE A 138 6.63 -23.39 1.62
C ILE A 138 6.81 -21.93 2.00
N GLU A 139 7.20 -21.07 1.06
CA GLU A 139 7.36 -19.64 1.30
C GLU A 139 6.04 -18.94 1.67
N ILE A 140 4.93 -19.30 1.00
CA ILE A 140 3.59 -18.77 1.29
C ILE A 140 3.11 -19.22 2.68
N LYS A 141 3.41 -20.46 3.09
CA LYS A 141 3.00 -21.00 4.41
C LYS A 141 3.80 -20.42 5.58
N LYS A 142 4.94 -19.77 5.35
CA LYS A 142 5.69 -19.11 6.43
C LYS A 142 4.89 -17.87 6.90
N PRO A 143 4.53 -17.71 8.17
CA PRO A 143 3.89 -16.48 8.67
C PRO A 143 4.82 -15.25 8.61
N PHE A 144 4.29 -14.06 8.30
CA PHE A 144 4.95 -12.75 8.41
C PHE A 144 4.40 -11.97 9.60
N GLY A 145 5.23 -11.16 10.25
CA GLY A 145 4.80 -10.32 11.36
C GLY A 145 4.31 -11.11 12.58
N ALA A 146 3.37 -10.53 13.33
CA ALA A 146 2.87 -11.06 14.60
C ALA A 146 1.85 -12.21 14.47
N ALA A 147 1.95 -13.05 13.44
CA ALA A 147 1.19 -14.30 13.40
C ALA A 147 1.86 -15.31 14.34
N ALA A 148 1.21 -15.58 15.46
CA ALA A 148 1.71 -16.48 16.51
C ALA A 148 1.98 -17.88 15.95
N ARG A 149 3.26 -18.27 15.86
CA ARG A 149 3.61 -19.69 15.73
C ARG A 149 3.43 -20.34 17.09
N ILE A 150 2.30 -21.02 17.28
CA ILE A 150 2.14 -21.92 18.43
C ILE A 150 2.98 -23.16 18.13
N GLU A 151 4.22 -23.17 18.62
CA GLU A 151 5.04 -24.38 18.63
C GLU A 151 4.38 -25.42 19.53
N LYS A 152 3.93 -26.53 18.93
CA LYS A 152 3.34 -27.67 19.63
C LYS A 152 4.37 -28.68 20.13
N GLN A 153 5.61 -28.61 19.63
CA GLN A 153 6.71 -29.49 20.02
C GLN A 153 7.59 -28.78 21.05
N SER A 154 7.79 -29.41 22.21
CA SER A 154 8.73 -28.93 23.21
C SER A 154 10.07 -29.65 22.98
N ALA A 155 11.15 -28.88 22.80
CA ALA A 155 12.49 -29.44 22.93
C ALA A 155 12.67 -29.93 24.37
N GLN A 156 13.20 -31.13 24.56
CA GLN A 156 13.48 -31.64 25.90
C GLN A 156 14.59 -30.79 26.53
N LEU A 157 14.24 -30.08 27.60
CA LEU A 157 15.21 -29.36 28.41
C LEU A 157 16.02 -30.38 29.22
N THR A 158 17.33 -30.17 29.31
CA THR A 158 18.15 -30.84 30.32
C THR A 158 17.66 -30.44 31.72
N GLU A 159 17.90 -31.29 32.73
CA GLU A 159 17.53 -31.00 34.12
C GLU A 159 18.05 -29.63 34.60
N LYS A 160 19.31 -29.31 34.26
CA LYS A 160 19.92 -28.00 34.56
C LYS A 160 19.17 -26.82 33.92
N GLN A 161 18.72 -26.97 32.67
CA GLN A 161 17.94 -25.94 31.98
C GLN A 161 16.53 -25.80 32.55
N ALA A 162 15.90 -26.91 32.92
CA ALA A 162 14.58 -26.92 33.55
C ALA A 162 14.60 -26.19 34.90
N ASN A 163 15.56 -26.52 35.77
CA ASN A 163 15.73 -25.88 37.07
C ASN A 163 16.02 -24.37 36.92
N PHE A 164 16.89 -24.00 35.98
CA PHE A 164 17.15 -22.58 35.68
C PHE A 164 15.88 -21.84 35.21
N LEU A 165 15.10 -22.45 34.32
CA LEU A 165 13.87 -21.84 33.80
C LEU A 165 12.83 -21.66 34.91
N GLU A 166 12.69 -22.62 35.82
CA GLU A 166 11.80 -22.53 36.96
C GLU A 166 12.20 -21.38 37.90
N GLU A 167 13.48 -21.31 38.28
CA GLU A 167 13.99 -20.23 39.12
C GLU A 167 13.87 -18.85 38.46
N LEU A 168 14.15 -18.76 37.15
CA LEU A 168 13.96 -17.54 36.37
C LEU A 168 12.49 -17.14 36.36
N THR A 169 11.59 -18.09 36.12
CA THR A 169 10.14 -17.86 36.09
C THR A 169 9.63 -17.31 37.41
N LYS A 170 10.08 -17.89 38.53
CA LYS A 170 9.74 -17.42 39.87
C LYS A 170 10.22 -15.98 40.09
N ARG A 171 11.53 -15.72 39.93
CA ARG A 171 12.11 -14.39 40.17
C ARG A 171 11.53 -13.31 39.24
N TYR A 172 11.31 -13.65 37.97
CA TYR A 172 10.73 -12.72 37.01
C TYR A 172 9.29 -12.36 37.40
N ASN A 173 8.46 -13.36 37.69
CA ASN A 173 7.08 -13.14 38.12
C ASN A 173 6.97 -12.44 39.48
N GLU A 174 7.89 -12.66 40.40
CA GLU A 174 7.95 -11.92 41.67
C GLU A 174 8.23 -10.43 41.42
N LYS A 175 9.15 -10.14 40.48
CA LYS A 175 9.54 -8.77 40.13
C LYS A 175 8.43 -8.04 39.38
N THR A 176 7.72 -8.69 38.45
CA THR A 176 6.77 -8.06 37.51
C THR A 176 5.33 -8.59 37.68
N LYS A 177 4.97 -8.99 38.91
CA LYS A 177 3.68 -9.59 39.26
C LYS A 177 2.48 -8.74 38.83
N GLY A 178 2.57 -7.42 38.96
CA GLY A 178 1.55 -6.46 38.55
C GLY A 178 1.36 -6.48 37.05
N SER A 179 2.44 -6.45 36.27
CA SER A 179 2.37 -6.55 34.79
C SER A 179 1.69 -7.84 34.32
N LYS A 180 2.00 -8.97 34.97
CA LYS A 180 1.34 -10.26 34.70
C LYS A 180 -0.15 -10.24 35.05
N ALA A 181 -0.49 -9.77 36.25
CA ALA A 181 -1.87 -9.68 36.72
C ALA A 181 -2.71 -8.72 35.85
N TYR A 182 -2.15 -7.58 35.47
CA TYR A 182 -2.74 -6.63 34.52
C TYR A 182 -3.04 -7.32 33.20
N THR A 183 -2.04 -8.00 32.62
CA THR A 183 -2.22 -8.72 31.36
C THR A 183 -3.34 -9.74 31.46
N GLN A 184 -3.39 -10.56 32.52
CA GLN A 184 -4.45 -11.56 32.70
C GLN A 184 -5.84 -10.91 32.84
N LYS A 185 -5.95 -9.85 33.64
CA LYS A 185 -7.21 -9.14 33.89
C LYS A 185 -7.78 -8.52 32.61
N HIS A 186 -6.93 -7.95 31.77
CA HIS A 186 -7.36 -7.15 30.61
C HIS A 186 -7.41 -7.94 29.30
N ARG A 187 -6.79 -9.12 29.21
CA ARG A 187 -6.68 -9.92 27.96
C ARG A 187 -8.03 -10.25 27.31
N ALA A 188 -9.10 -10.39 28.09
CA ALA A 188 -10.44 -10.68 27.55
C ALA A 188 -11.02 -9.50 26.74
N HIS A 189 -10.57 -8.26 26.99
CA HIS A 189 -11.09 -7.05 26.36
C HIS A 189 -10.05 -6.34 25.48
N MET A 190 -8.76 -6.51 25.77
CA MET A 190 -7.66 -5.84 25.08
C MET A 190 -6.97 -6.80 24.11
N ALA A 191 -7.39 -6.75 22.84
CA ALA A 191 -6.76 -7.49 21.76
C ALA A 191 -5.48 -6.78 21.29
N ASP A 192 -4.33 -7.16 21.84
CA ASP A 192 -3.01 -6.62 21.47
C ASP A 192 -2.14 -7.75 20.89
N PRO A 193 -1.70 -7.68 19.61
CA PRO A 193 -0.90 -8.74 19.00
C PRO A 193 0.49 -8.91 19.63
N ARG A 194 0.95 -7.95 20.45
CA ARG A 194 2.26 -8.05 21.12
C ARG A 194 2.26 -9.05 22.28
N VAL A 195 1.11 -9.33 22.89
CA VAL A 195 1.03 -10.21 24.09
C VAL A 195 1.22 -11.69 23.79
N VAL A 196 1.31 -12.07 22.51
CA VAL A 196 1.58 -13.44 22.07
C VAL A 196 2.97 -13.62 21.46
N SER A 197 3.76 -12.54 21.35
CA SER A 197 5.11 -12.60 20.81
C SER A 197 5.99 -13.50 21.69
N GLY A 198 6.59 -14.53 21.08
CA GLY A 198 7.42 -15.50 21.79
C GLY A 198 6.63 -16.52 22.63
N PHE A 199 5.32 -16.64 22.46
CA PHE A 199 4.51 -17.63 23.17
C PHE A 199 4.95 -19.07 22.87
N LYS A 200 5.26 -19.81 23.93
CA LYS A 200 5.38 -21.28 23.90
C LYS A 200 4.67 -21.84 25.12
N PRO A 201 3.98 -23.00 25.01
CA PRO A 201 3.33 -23.62 26.16
C PRO A 201 4.26 -23.78 27.39
N ALA A 202 5.53 -24.14 27.15
CA ALA A 202 6.54 -24.35 28.19
C ALA A 202 6.99 -23.05 28.90
N THR A 203 6.94 -21.90 28.22
CA THR A 203 7.38 -20.60 28.78
C THR A 203 6.23 -19.63 28.97
N LYS A 204 4.97 -20.07 28.85
CA LYS A 204 3.77 -19.22 28.90
C LYS A 204 3.72 -18.33 30.14
N GLU A 205 4.25 -18.81 31.26
CA GLU A 205 4.28 -18.10 32.54
C GLU A 205 5.23 -16.90 32.57
N LEU A 206 6.02 -16.69 31.51
CA LEU A 206 6.91 -15.55 31.25
C LEU A 206 6.42 -14.64 30.12
N VAL A 207 5.33 -15.02 29.43
CA VAL A 207 4.91 -14.35 28.18
C VAL A 207 3.79 -13.36 28.47
N TYR A 208 4.20 -12.13 28.76
CA TYR A 208 3.34 -10.96 28.93
C TYR A 208 4.18 -9.69 28.74
N SER A 209 3.53 -8.58 28.40
CA SER A 209 4.19 -7.29 28.25
C SER A 209 4.45 -6.65 29.62
N ILE A 210 5.57 -5.95 29.74
CA ILE A 210 5.83 -5.06 30.90
C ILE A 210 4.93 -3.84 30.77
N VAL A 211 4.18 -3.53 31.81
CA VAL A 211 3.19 -2.44 31.81
C VAL A 211 3.82 -1.22 32.46
N ILE A 212 4.08 -0.19 31.64
CA ILE A 212 4.74 1.06 32.04
C ILE A 212 3.70 2.10 32.48
N ASN A 213 3.97 2.84 33.55
CA ASN A 213 3.13 3.96 34.01
C ASN A 213 3.85 5.31 34.09
N LYS A 214 5.17 5.32 33.91
CA LYS A 214 6.00 6.53 34.01
C LYS A 214 7.23 6.42 33.14
N SER A 215 7.65 7.55 32.58
CA SER A 215 8.91 7.66 31.84
C SER A 215 9.51 9.06 31.98
N LYS A 216 10.85 9.16 31.94
CA LYS A 216 11.61 10.42 31.96
C LYS A 216 13.04 10.18 31.50
N GLY A 217 13.55 11.01 30.59
CA GLY A 217 14.90 10.85 30.03
C GLY A 217 15.05 9.48 29.37
N SER A 218 16.06 8.71 29.75
CA SER A 218 16.28 7.34 29.24
C SER A 218 15.64 6.24 30.10
N ARG A 219 14.74 6.59 31.03
CA ARG A 219 14.19 5.66 32.02
C ARG A 219 12.69 5.48 31.86
N VAL A 220 12.23 4.27 32.13
CA VAL A 220 10.81 3.92 32.27
C VAL A 220 10.60 3.15 33.59
N TRP A 221 9.43 3.30 34.19
CA TRP A 221 9.02 2.57 35.38
C TRP A 221 7.75 1.77 35.09
N ASP A 222 7.75 0.50 35.50
CA ASP A 222 6.56 -0.33 35.41
C ASP A 222 5.59 -0.07 36.58
N ILE A 223 4.40 -0.67 36.50
CA ILE A 223 3.36 -0.58 37.54
C ILE A 223 3.74 -1.27 38.86
N ASP A 224 4.81 -2.07 38.88
CA ASP A 224 5.38 -2.68 40.07
C ASP A 224 6.46 -1.79 40.73
N GLY A 225 6.79 -0.66 40.10
CA GLY A 225 7.80 0.30 40.58
C GLY A 225 9.22 -0.03 40.14
N ASN A 226 9.42 -1.03 39.27
CA ASN A 226 10.73 -1.36 38.73
C ASN A 226 11.19 -0.29 37.74
N GLU A 227 12.41 0.21 37.92
CA GLU A 227 13.05 1.11 36.97
C GLU A 227 13.84 0.33 35.91
N TYR A 228 13.75 0.79 34.66
CA TYR A 228 14.50 0.27 33.53
C TYR A 228 15.26 1.38 32.83
N VAL A 229 16.47 1.06 32.36
CA VAL A 229 17.11 1.83 31.27
C VAL A 229 16.45 1.37 29.98
N ASP A 230 15.78 2.30 29.28
CA ASP A 230 15.12 1.97 28.02
C ASP A 230 16.07 2.13 26.83
N ALA A 231 16.51 0.98 26.29
CA ALA A 231 17.31 0.90 25.08
C ALA A 231 16.46 0.74 23.80
N LEU A 232 15.15 0.50 23.92
CA LEU A 232 14.22 0.40 22.80
C LEU A 232 13.76 1.78 22.35
N ASN A 233 13.57 2.69 23.31
CA ASN A 233 13.35 4.11 23.10
C ASN A 233 12.18 4.42 22.15
N GLY A 234 11.02 3.81 22.41
CA GLY A 234 9.83 3.94 21.56
C GLY A 234 10.00 3.39 20.14
N PHE A 235 10.76 2.30 19.97
CA PHE A 235 11.14 1.78 18.65
C PHE A 235 11.91 2.82 17.81
N GLY A 236 12.64 3.70 18.51
CA GLY A 236 13.42 4.80 17.96
C GLY A 236 12.74 6.17 17.95
N SER A 237 11.43 6.30 18.17
CA SER A 237 10.75 7.61 18.10
C SER A 237 11.25 8.62 19.12
N ASN A 238 11.53 8.17 20.34
CA ASN A 238 11.90 9.03 21.46
C ASN A 238 13.40 9.33 21.49
N MET A 239 14.01 9.67 20.34
CA MET A 239 15.46 9.88 20.23
C MET A 239 16.04 10.82 21.30
N LEU A 240 15.28 11.85 21.68
CA LEU A 240 15.68 12.87 22.66
C LEU A 240 15.32 12.49 24.11
N GLY A 241 14.91 11.24 24.33
CA GLY A 241 14.41 10.72 25.59
C GLY A 241 12.93 11.05 25.83
N TYR A 242 12.41 10.54 26.94
CA TYR A 242 11.04 10.77 27.40
C TYR A 242 10.90 12.12 28.10
N GLN A 243 9.87 12.88 27.72
CA GLN A 243 9.50 14.18 28.32
C GLN A 243 10.66 15.18 28.45
N PRO A 244 11.43 15.46 27.37
CA PRO A 244 12.38 16.56 27.42
C PRO A 244 11.62 17.89 27.60
N ASP A 245 12.14 18.78 28.45
CA ASP A 245 11.38 19.94 28.92
C ASP A 245 10.92 20.85 27.78
N PHE A 246 11.72 21.02 26.72
CA PHE A 246 11.36 21.86 25.58
C PHE A 246 10.17 21.30 24.77
N ILE A 247 10.07 19.96 24.59
CA ILE A 247 8.91 19.34 23.91
C ILE A 247 7.69 19.43 24.82
N LYS A 248 7.85 19.10 26.11
CA LYS A 248 6.77 19.16 27.09
C LYS A 248 6.16 20.55 27.17
N ASN A 249 7.00 21.59 27.25
CA ASN A 249 6.53 22.98 27.32
C ASN A 249 5.82 23.39 26.02
N ALA A 250 6.37 23.06 24.85
CA ALA A 250 5.72 23.34 23.56
C ALA A 250 4.33 22.67 23.45
N LEU A 251 4.19 21.44 23.93
CA LEU A 251 2.89 20.74 23.94
C LEU A 251 1.90 21.40 24.90
N ILE A 252 2.32 21.78 26.11
CA ILE A 252 1.47 22.48 27.08
C ILE A 252 1.01 23.82 26.50
N GLU A 253 1.92 24.61 25.95
CA GLU A 253 1.61 25.90 25.33
C GLU A 253 0.61 25.77 24.18
N GLN A 254 0.74 24.73 23.35
CA GLN A 254 -0.23 24.48 22.28
C GLN A 254 -1.60 24.09 22.85
N ILE A 255 -1.65 23.21 23.86
CA ILE A 255 -2.91 22.80 24.50
C ILE A 255 -3.69 24.00 25.08
N GLU A 256 -2.98 24.97 25.68
CA GLU A 256 -3.60 26.19 26.21
C GLU A 256 -4.18 27.10 25.11
N LYS A 257 -3.68 27.00 23.87
CA LYS A 257 -4.22 27.72 22.72
C LYS A 257 -5.39 26.99 22.06
N GLY A 258 -5.31 25.66 21.98
CA GLY A 258 -6.29 24.81 21.29
C GLY A 258 -5.64 23.78 20.36
N TYR A 259 -6.50 22.96 19.74
CA TYR A 259 -6.11 21.90 18.79
C TYR A 259 -7.16 21.79 17.67
N GLU A 260 -7.18 22.80 16.80
CA GLU A 260 -8.21 22.98 15.79
C GLU A 260 -8.12 21.90 14.71
N ILE A 261 -9.18 21.13 14.54
CA ILE A 261 -9.33 20.15 13.46
C ILE A 261 -10.34 20.71 12.45
N GLY A 262 -9.95 20.74 11.17
CA GLY A 262 -10.78 21.23 10.07
C GLY A 262 -10.13 22.43 9.37
N PRO A 263 -9.97 23.58 10.05
CA PRO A 263 -9.16 24.68 9.54
C PRO A 263 -7.69 24.31 9.42
N GLN A 264 -6.95 25.02 8.55
CA GLN A 264 -5.50 24.87 8.48
C GLN A 264 -4.82 25.58 9.65
N HIS A 265 -3.90 24.89 10.32
CA HIS A 265 -3.12 25.45 11.43
C HIS A 265 -1.91 26.24 10.92
N GLU A 266 -1.57 27.36 11.57
CA GLU A 266 -0.50 28.29 11.14
C GLU A 266 0.88 27.62 11.04
N LEU A 267 1.21 26.74 11.99
CA LEU A 267 2.50 26.05 12.05
C LEU A 267 2.76 25.09 10.88
N ALA A 268 1.74 24.68 10.12
CA ALA A 268 1.91 23.71 9.03
C ALA A 268 2.91 24.20 7.96
N GLY A 269 2.89 25.50 7.66
CA GLY A 269 3.82 26.12 6.71
C GLY A 269 5.26 26.12 7.22
N GLU A 270 5.46 26.57 8.46
CA GLU A 270 6.80 26.64 9.09
C GLU A 270 7.43 25.25 9.26
N VAL A 271 6.66 24.26 9.72
CA VAL A 271 7.12 22.87 9.84
C VAL A 271 7.49 22.30 8.48
N SER A 272 6.70 22.57 7.43
CA SER A 272 7.01 22.10 6.08
C SER A 272 8.30 22.74 5.55
N ALA A 273 8.52 24.03 5.81
CA ALA A 273 9.76 24.72 5.44
C ALA A 273 10.98 24.13 6.15
N LEU A 274 10.89 23.84 7.46
CA LEU A 274 11.95 23.18 8.21
C LEU A 274 12.28 21.78 7.67
N ILE A 275 11.25 20.99 7.32
CA ILE A 275 11.45 19.68 6.71
C ILE A 275 12.22 19.83 5.39
N CYS A 276 11.83 20.76 4.53
CA CYS A 276 12.52 21.04 3.27
C CYS A 276 13.97 21.48 3.50
N GLU A 277 14.23 22.35 4.48
CA GLU A 277 15.56 22.82 4.83
C GLU A 277 16.49 21.66 5.24
N PHE A 278 16.02 20.77 6.11
CA PHE A 278 16.80 19.64 6.60
C PHE A 278 17.02 18.58 5.52
N THR A 279 15.98 18.23 4.78
CA THR A 279 15.99 17.13 3.80
C THR A 279 16.53 17.54 2.42
N LYS A 280 16.65 18.84 2.17
CA LYS A 280 16.97 19.45 0.87
C LYS A 280 15.98 19.12 -0.24
N PHE A 281 14.75 18.75 0.13
CA PHE A 281 13.64 18.61 -0.80
C PHE A 281 12.92 19.94 -1.03
N ASP A 282 12.24 20.04 -2.17
CA ASP A 282 11.56 21.27 -2.58
C ASP A 282 10.24 21.49 -1.83
N ARG A 283 9.52 20.40 -1.54
CA ARG A 283 8.17 20.43 -0.95
C ARG A 283 7.98 19.30 0.05
N ALA A 284 7.12 19.54 1.05
CA ALA A 284 6.73 18.56 2.06
C ALA A 284 5.21 18.54 2.26
N GLY A 285 4.69 17.38 2.67
CA GLY A 285 3.31 17.16 3.09
C GLY A 285 3.28 16.35 4.39
N LEU A 286 2.31 16.64 5.25
CA LEU A 286 2.17 16.05 6.59
C LEU A 286 1.02 15.04 6.62
N CYS A 287 1.23 13.92 7.31
CA CYS A 287 0.23 12.90 7.61
C CYS A 287 0.44 12.37 9.04
N ASN A 288 -0.31 11.35 9.47
CA ASN A 288 -0.33 10.91 10.87
C ASN A 288 0.71 9.83 11.19
N THR A 289 1.07 9.01 10.20
CA THR A 289 1.96 7.85 10.42
C THR A 289 2.93 7.64 9.26
N GLY A 290 4.05 6.97 9.53
CA GLY A 290 4.97 6.54 8.48
C GLY A 290 4.32 5.62 7.43
N SER A 291 3.32 4.83 7.81
CA SER A 291 2.57 4.01 6.84
C SER A 291 1.75 4.85 5.87
N GLU A 292 1.12 5.94 6.36
CA GLU A 292 0.44 6.91 5.49
C GLU A 292 1.43 7.65 4.57
N ALA A 293 2.63 7.95 5.07
CA ALA A 293 3.67 8.57 4.27
C ALA A 293 4.11 7.66 3.10
N VAL A 294 4.40 6.38 3.38
CA VAL A 294 4.71 5.38 2.34
C VAL A 294 3.57 5.23 1.34
N LEU A 295 2.33 5.13 1.82
CA LEU A 295 1.14 5.05 0.97
C LEU A 295 1.04 6.25 0.02
N GLY A 296 1.20 7.46 0.54
CA GLY A 296 1.15 8.67 -0.26
C GLY A 296 2.30 8.74 -1.27
N ALA A 297 3.53 8.37 -0.88
CA ALA A 297 4.68 8.36 -1.77
C ALA A 297 4.51 7.37 -2.94
N MET A 298 4.03 6.15 -2.67
CA MET A 298 3.71 5.16 -3.71
C MET A 298 2.63 5.68 -4.67
N ARG A 299 1.60 6.34 -4.12
CA ARG A 299 0.51 6.91 -4.94
C ARG A 299 0.99 8.07 -5.81
N ILE A 300 1.84 8.96 -5.27
CA ILE A 300 2.47 10.03 -6.04
C ILE A 300 3.28 9.44 -7.20
N ALA A 301 4.12 8.44 -6.93
CA ALA A 301 4.96 7.85 -7.95
C ALA A 301 4.15 7.25 -9.11
N ARG A 302 3.10 6.48 -8.81
CA ARG A 302 2.18 5.93 -9.82
C ARG A 302 1.44 7.04 -10.58
N THR A 303 0.99 8.09 -9.87
CA THR A 303 0.30 9.23 -10.47
C THR A 303 1.18 9.98 -11.47
N VAL A 304 2.46 10.18 -11.14
CA VAL A 304 3.36 10.97 -11.99
C VAL A 304 3.89 10.13 -13.15
N THR A 305 4.21 8.86 -12.91
CA THR A 305 4.80 7.99 -13.94
C THR A 305 3.74 7.41 -14.88
N GLY A 306 2.51 7.20 -14.42
CA GLY A 306 1.49 6.42 -15.14
C GLY A 306 1.76 4.91 -15.14
N ARG A 307 2.76 4.46 -14.37
CA ARG A 307 3.19 3.06 -14.27
C ARG A 307 2.59 2.43 -13.00
N SER A 308 2.57 1.10 -12.92
CA SER A 308 1.86 0.39 -11.85
C SER A 308 2.78 -0.22 -10.80
N ILE A 309 3.93 -0.77 -11.22
CA ILE A 309 4.74 -1.62 -10.36
C ILE A 309 5.57 -0.79 -9.39
N ILE A 310 5.60 -1.22 -8.13
CA ILE A 310 6.52 -0.71 -7.12
C ILE A 310 7.49 -1.84 -6.77
N VAL A 311 8.78 -1.56 -6.89
CA VAL A 311 9.83 -2.47 -6.43
C VAL A 311 10.10 -2.18 -4.96
N ALA A 312 10.24 -3.24 -4.15
CA ALA A 312 10.75 -3.16 -2.79
C ALA A 312 11.73 -4.32 -2.54
N PHE A 313 12.43 -4.31 -1.41
CA PHE A 313 13.48 -5.29 -1.15
C PHE A 313 13.17 -6.22 0.02
N THR A 314 13.51 -7.49 -0.13
CA THR A 314 13.43 -8.51 0.93
C THR A 314 14.09 -8.00 2.21
N GLY A 315 13.39 -8.17 3.33
CA GLY A 315 13.87 -7.77 4.66
C GLY A 315 13.56 -6.31 5.05
N SER A 316 13.04 -5.49 4.14
CA SER A 316 12.63 -4.11 4.43
C SER A 316 11.29 -4.07 5.15
N TYR A 317 11.06 -2.99 5.92
CA TYR A 317 9.76 -2.72 6.56
C TYR A 317 9.26 -1.32 6.20
N HIS A 318 8.11 -1.26 5.53
CA HIS A 318 7.52 -0.01 5.02
C HIS A 318 6.14 0.31 5.62
N GLY A 319 5.84 -0.25 6.79
CA GLY A 319 4.57 -0.03 7.48
C GLY A 319 3.60 -1.19 7.36
N ILE A 320 2.30 -0.88 7.43
CA ILE A 320 1.23 -1.88 7.57
C ILE A 320 0.14 -1.81 6.49
N MET A 321 0.38 -1.08 5.40
CA MET A 321 -0.53 -1.11 4.25
C MET A 321 -0.40 -2.46 3.51
N ASP A 322 -1.50 -2.98 3.00
CA ASP A 322 -1.58 -4.31 2.38
C ASP A 322 -0.49 -4.56 1.34
N GLU A 323 -0.26 -3.59 0.45
CA GLU A 323 0.74 -3.66 -0.63
C GLU A 323 2.17 -3.91 -0.11
N VAL A 324 2.54 -3.42 1.07
CA VAL A 324 3.91 -3.58 1.60
C VAL A 324 4.03 -4.73 2.61
N ILE A 325 2.93 -5.42 2.94
CA ILE A 325 2.94 -6.66 3.73
C ILE A 325 2.98 -7.84 2.75
N VAL A 326 4.15 -8.01 2.14
CA VAL A 326 4.30 -8.78 0.91
C VAL A 326 5.59 -9.61 0.89
N ARG A 327 5.59 -10.69 0.10
CA ARG A 327 6.74 -11.58 -0.11
C ARG A 327 7.01 -11.80 -1.59
N GLY A 328 8.28 -11.90 -1.94
CA GLY A 328 8.72 -12.37 -3.25
C GLY A 328 9.12 -13.83 -3.25
N SER A 329 9.09 -14.46 -4.42
CA SER A 329 9.81 -15.70 -4.71
C SER A 329 10.98 -15.44 -5.66
N LYS A 330 11.88 -16.42 -5.76
CA LYS A 330 12.98 -16.40 -6.75
C LYS A 330 12.51 -16.34 -8.19
N LYS A 331 11.23 -16.65 -8.46
CA LYS A 331 10.61 -16.56 -9.80
C LYS A 331 9.93 -15.21 -10.03
N LEU A 332 10.24 -14.19 -9.22
CA LEU A 332 9.66 -12.85 -9.30
C LEU A 332 8.13 -12.81 -9.15
N LYS A 333 7.56 -13.84 -8.52
CA LYS A 333 6.16 -13.85 -8.11
C LYS A 333 6.03 -13.23 -6.74
N THR A 334 4.89 -12.59 -6.51
CA THR A 334 4.59 -11.87 -5.29
C THR A 334 3.37 -12.44 -4.60
N PHE A 335 3.43 -12.56 -3.27
CA PHE A 335 2.39 -13.18 -2.45
C PHE A 335 2.09 -12.35 -1.19
N PRO A 336 0.84 -12.35 -0.72
CA PRO A 336 0.50 -11.76 0.57
C PRO A 336 1.32 -12.38 1.69
N ALA A 337 1.88 -11.55 2.57
CA ALA A 337 2.71 -12.04 3.67
C ALA A 337 1.88 -12.45 4.91
N ALA A 338 0.63 -11.99 5.00
CA ALA A 338 -0.26 -12.23 6.13
C ALA A 338 -1.69 -12.61 5.67
N PRO A 339 -2.40 -13.44 6.46
CA PRO A 339 -3.82 -13.72 6.24
C PRO A 339 -4.65 -12.42 6.27
N GLY A 340 -5.70 -12.37 5.44
CA GLY A 340 -6.58 -11.21 5.33
C GLY A 340 -6.20 -10.23 4.22
N ILE A 341 -5.00 -10.35 3.65
CA ILE A 341 -4.58 -9.59 2.48
C ILE A 341 -4.89 -10.39 1.22
N LEU A 342 -5.62 -9.77 0.28
CA LEU A 342 -5.99 -10.39 -0.99
C LEU A 342 -4.79 -10.46 -1.95
N PRO A 343 -4.64 -11.52 -2.77
CA PRO A 343 -3.58 -11.59 -3.77
C PRO A 343 -3.53 -10.38 -4.72
N GLU A 344 -4.69 -9.86 -5.11
CA GLU A 344 -4.83 -8.70 -5.99
C GLU A 344 -4.28 -7.41 -5.34
N ALA A 345 -4.25 -7.35 -4.02
CA ALA A 345 -3.70 -6.22 -3.28
C ALA A 345 -2.18 -6.15 -3.35
N VAL A 346 -1.47 -7.23 -3.73
CA VAL A 346 0.00 -7.24 -3.81
C VAL A 346 0.54 -7.45 -5.24
N GLN A 347 -0.34 -7.63 -6.22
CA GLN A 347 0.06 -7.97 -7.60
C GLN A 347 0.95 -6.92 -8.27
N ASN A 348 0.86 -5.66 -7.85
CA ASN A 348 1.64 -4.54 -8.37
C ASN A 348 2.94 -4.29 -7.59
N MET A 349 3.38 -5.27 -6.82
CA MET A 349 4.62 -5.22 -6.05
C MET A 349 5.62 -6.22 -6.60
N LEU A 350 6.87 -5.81 -6.74
CA LEU A 350 7.98 -6.67 -7.13
C LEU A 350 9.02 -6.68 -6.02
N ILE A 351 9.23 -7.84 -5.39
CA ILE A 351 10.15 -7.98 -4.25
C ILE A 351 11.46 -8.60 -4.70
N LEU A 352 12.55 -7.85 -4.52
CA LEU A 352 13.89 -8.22 -4.98
C LEU A 352 14.89 -8.34 -3.82
N ASP A 353 16.08 -8.89 -4.08
CA ASP A 353 17.11 -9.07 -3.07
C ASP A 353 17.99 -7.82 -2.91
N TYR A 354 18.02 -7.28 -1.69
CA TYR A 354 18.71 -6.02 -1.42
C TYR A 354 20.22 -6.11 -1.63
N GLY A 355 20.78 -5.16 -2.39
CA GLY A 355 22.24 -5.05 -2.57
C GLY A 355 22.83 -5.96 -3.64
N THR A 356 22.04 -6.50 -4.58
CA THR A 356 22.49 -7.46 -5.60
C THR A 356 22.50 -6.88 -7.02
N GLU A 357 23.48 -7.25 -7.83
CA GLU A 357 23.54 -6.81 -9.26
C GLU A 357 22.37 -7.39 -10.09
N GLU A 358 21.87 -8.57 -9.73
CA GLU A 358 20.68 -9.15 -10.36
C GLU A 358 19.46 -8.26 -10.18
N SER A 359 19.26 -7.70 -8.99
CA SER A 359 18.14 -6.79 -8.74
C SER A 359 18.26 -5.49 -9.54
N LEU A 360 19.47 -4.95 -9.70
CA LEU A 360 19.70 -3.78 -10.54
C LEU A 360 19.33 -4.07 -12.00
N ARG A 361 19.76 -5.23 -12.53
CA ARG A 361 19.46 -5.65 -13.90
C ARG A 361 17.95 -5.78 -14.12
N ILE A 362 17.24 -6.44 -13.20
CA ILE A 362 15.78 -6.62 -13.30
C ILE A 362 15.07 -5.26 -13.31
N ILE A 363 15.50 -4.32 -12.44
CA ILE A 363 14.93 -2.97 -12.38
C ILE A 363 15.15 -2.24 -13.71
N GLU A 364 16.34 -2.33 -14.30
CA GLU A 364 16.67 -1.72 -15.57
C GLU A 364 15.87 -2.31 -16.74
N GLU A 365 15.82 -3.63 -16.86
CA GLU A 365 15.07 -4.36 -17.92
C GLU A 365 13.56 -4.08 -17.87
N ARG A 366 13.01 -3.91 -16.66
CA ARG A 366 11.56 -3.71 -16.42
C ARG A 366 11.20 -2.24 -16.15
N ALA A 367 12.10 -1.29 -16.37
CA ALA A 367 11.88 0.09 -15.91
C ALA A 367 10.61 0.77 -16.49
N HIS A 368 10.20 0.38 -17.70
CA HIS A 368 9.03 0.91 -18.40
C HIS A 368 7.69 0.66 -17.67
N GLU A 369 7.62 -0.35 -16.80
CA GLU A 369 6.43 -0.70 -16.01
C GLU A 369 6.55 -0.33 -14.52
N ILE A 370 7.75 0.07 -14.07
CA ILE A 370 8.05 0.41 -12.68
C ILE A 370 7.80 1.90 -12.43
N ALA A 371 6.83 2.18 -11.56
CA ALA A 371 6.56 3.52 -11.07
C ALA A 371 7.62 3.98 -10.06
N ALA A 372 8.02 3.10 -9.15
CA ALA A 372 9.01 3.45 -8.14
C ALA A 372 9.84 2.26 -7.67
N VAL A 373 11.02 2.57 -7.13
CA VAL A 373 11.79 1.68 -6.27
C VAL A 373 11.76 2.26 -4.85
N LEU A 374 11.09 1.55 -3.94
CA LEU A 374 10.95 1.87 -2.52
C LEU A 374 12.05 1.17 -1.72
N VAL A 375 12.85 1.95 -1.01
CA VAL A 375 14.07 1.46 -0.36
C VAL A 375 14.10 1.90 1.09
N GLU A 376 14.36 0.96 2.01
CA GLU A 376 14.84 1.28 3.36
C GLU A 376 16.37 1.36 3.28
N PRO A 377 17.00 2.55 3.21
CA PRO A 377 18.41 2.68 2.81
C PRO A 377 19.36 1.91 3.71
N ILE A 378 19.06 1.87 5.01
CA ILE A 378 19.66 0.97 5.98
C ILE A 378 18.52 0.19 6.63
N GLN A 379 18.40 -1.09 6.25
CA GLN A 379 17.37 -1.96 6.79
C GLN A 379 17.53 -2.13 8.30
N SER A 380 16.50 -1.79 9.08
CA SER A 380 16.49 -1.88 10.54
C SER A 380 16.77 -3.29 11.07
N ARG A 381 16.49 -4.32 10.26
CA ARG A 381 16.77 -5.73 10.58
C ARG A 381 18.18 -6.18 10.23
N ARG A 382 18.95 -5.38 9.49
CA ARG A 382 20.29 -5.68 9.00
C ARG A 382 21.14 -4.40 8.91
N ALA A 383 21.24 -3.67 10.01
CA ALA A 383 21.89 -2.35 10.07
C ALA A 383 23.41 -2.39 9.79
N ASP A 384 24.02 -3.58 9.92
CA ASP A 384 25.41 -3.87 9.56
C ASP A 384 25.64 -3.87 8.03
N PHE A 385 24.60 -4.08 7.23
CA PHE A 385 24.70 -4.13 5.77
C PHE A 385 24.27 -2.81 5.13
N GLN A 386 25.25 -2.08 4.58
CA GLN A 386 25.06 -0.74 4.01
C GLN A 386 25.60 -0.70 2.57
N PRO A 387 24.82 -1.15 1.57
CA PRO A 387 25.32 -1.36 0.21
C PRO A 387 25.33 -0.04 -0.59
N ILE A 388 26.22 0.89 -0.22
CA ILE A 388 26.27 2.26 -0.78
C ILE A 388 26.44 2.26 -2.31
N GLU A 389 27.33 1.44 -2.85
CA GLU A 389 27.59 1.39 -4.30
C GLU A 389 26.38 0.85 -5.08
N PHE A 390 25.64 -0.11 -4.51
CA PHE A 390 24.36 -0.56 -5.08
C PHE A 390 23.34 0.59 -5.12
N LEU A 391 23.22 1.37 -4.04
CA LEU A 391 22.29 2.50 -3.99
C LEU A 391 22.65 3.61 -4.97
N LYS A 392 23.95 3.88 -5.19
CA LYS A 392 24.39 4.84 -6.22
C LYS A 392 24.03 4.37 -7.63
N LYS A 393 24.29 3.09 -7.95
CA LYS A 393 23.89 2.50 -9.23
C LYS A 393 22.37 2.54 -9.40
N LEU A 394 21.62 2.17 -8.36
CA LEU A 394 20.16 2.24 -8.35
C LEU A 394 19.65 3.67 -8.60
N ARG A 395 20.27 4.68 -7.97
CA ARG A 395 19.93 6.08 -8.23
C ARG A 395 20.15 6.46 -9.69
N LYS A 396 21.25 6.04 -10.29
CA LYS A 396 21.53 6.30 -11.71
C LYS A 396 20.48 5.65 -12.63
N ILE A 397 20.16 4.38 -12.39
CA ILE A 397 19.14 3.63 -13.17
C ILE A 397 17.77 4.30 -13.05
N THR A 398 17.35 4.64 -11.83
CA THR A 398 16.04 5.27 -11.59
C THR A 398 15.94 6.64 -12.25
N GLU A 399 17.02 7.42 -12.23
CA GLU A 399 17.11 8.70 -12.93
C GLU A 399 17.02 8.56 -14.45
N ASP A 400 17.81 7.65 -15.04
CA ASP A 400 17.86 7.45 -16.50
C ASP A 400 16.55 6.92 -17.08
N THR A 401 15.79 6.19 -16.28
CA THR A 401 14.55 5.52 -16.70
C THR A 401 13.28 6.25 -16.26
N GLU A 402 13.43 7.43 -15.65
CA GLU A 402 12.35 8.21 -15.05
C GLU A 402 11.50 7.42 -14.02
N THR A 403 12.10 6.42 -13.40
CA THR A 403 11.51 5.66 -12.30
C THR A 403 11.71 6.43 -11.00
N VAL A 404 10.70 6.53 -10.15
CA VAL A 404 10.82 7.29 -8.89
C VAL A 404 11.65 6.52 -7.87
N LEU A 405 12.73 7.10 -7.37
CA LEU A 405 13.42 6.55 -6.19
C LEU A 405 12.76 7.08 -4.91
N ILE A 406 12.26 6.19 -4.06
CA ILE A 406 11.68 6.55 -2.76
C ILE A 406 12.57 6.01 -1.65
N PHE A 407 13.10 6.88 -0.81
CA PHE A 407 13.79 6.48 0.41
C PHE A 407 12.84 6.51 1.61
N ASP A 408 12.61 5.34 2.21
CA ASP A 408 11.95 5.22 3.49
C ASP A 408 12.94 5.49 4.62
N GLU A 409 12.91 6.74 5.08
CA GLU A 409 13.73 7.26 6.16
C GLU A 409 12.91 7.40 7.47
N VAL A 410 11.81 6.66 7.63
CA VAL A 410 11.00 6.72 8.87
C VAL A 410 11.81 6.33 10.10
N ILE A 411 12.84 5.48 9.97
CA ILE A 411 13.77 5.15 11.08
C ILE A 411 15.02 6.04 11.06
N SER A 412 15.64 6.19 9.90
CA SER A 412 16.98 6.78 9.74
C SER A 412 16.98 8.31 9.67
N GLY A 413 15.88 8.90 9.19
CA GLY A 413 15.71 10.35 9.05
C GLY A 413 15.79 11.07 10.39
N PHE A 414 16.53 12.18 10.40
CA PHE A 414 16.80 13.02 11.58
C PHE A 414 17.48 12.29 12.75
N ARG A 415 17.90 11.03 12.59
CA ARG A 415 18.55 10.24 13.63
C ARG A 415 20.06 10.30 13.56
N PHE A 416 20.59 10.01 12.37
CA PHE A 416 22.03 9.90 12.17
C PHE A 416 22.63 11.19 11.59
N HIS A 417 21.81 11.98 10.91
CA HIS A 417 22.18 13.21 10.23
C HIS A 417 20.94 14.08 9.99
N PRO A 418 21.04 15.42 9.96
CA PRO A 418 19.90 16.31 9.67
C PRO A 418 19.16 15.97 8.37
N GLN A 419 19.90 15.63 7.30
CA GLN A 419 19.34 15.21 6.01
C GLN A 419 18.97 13.71 5.94
N GLY A 420 19.11 12.97 7.04
CA GLY A 420 19.00 11.50 7.04
C GLY A 420 20.17 10.82 6.33
N VAL A 421 19.97 9.55 6.00
CA VAL A 421 20.96 8.72 5.29
C VAL A 421 21.26 9.27 3.89
N GLN A 422 20.34 9.98 3.26
CA GLN A 422 20.61 10.71 2.00
C GLN A 422 21.87 11.59 2.10
N GLY A 423 22.00 12.35 3.18
CA GLY A 423 23.18 13.20 3.40
C GLY A 423 24.45 12.42 3.72
N ILE A 424 24.32 11.29 4.43
CA ILE A 424 25.46 10.42 4.77
C ILE A 424 26.00 9.71 3.52
N PHE A 425 25.12 9.18 2.68
CA PHE A 425 25.50 8.43 1.47
C PHE A 425 25.74 9.34 0.27
N GLY A 426 25.35 10.62 0.33
CA GLY A 426 25.44 11.56 -0.78
C GLY A 426 24.50 11.19 -1.93
N ILE A 427 23.32 10.64 -1.62
CA ILE A 427 22.31 10.19 -2.60
C ILE A 427 21.00 10.90 -2.29
N GLN A 428 20.53 11.75 -3.21
CA GLN A 428 19.21 12.37 -3.09
C GLN A 428 18.18 11.54 -3.86
N ALA A 429 17.18 11.02 -3.15
CA ALA A 429 16.04 10.34 -3.75
C ALA A 429 15.11 11.35 -4.45
N ASP A 430 14.06 10.85 -5.09
CA ASP A 430 13.01 11.69 -5.68
C ASP A 430 11.95 12.06 -4.65
N LEU A 431 11.60 11.10 -3.79
CA LEU A 431 10.73 11.23 -2.63
C LEU A 431 11.41 10.61 -1.40
N GLY A 432 11.11 11.15 -0.23
CA GLY A 432 11.48 10.60 1.07
C GLY A 432 10.27 10.51 1.99
N THR A 433 10.19 9.44 2.78
CA THR A 433 9.18 9.28 3.83
C THR A 433 9.81 9.34 5.20
N TYR A 434 9.23 10.11 6.11
CA TYR A 434 9.75 10.32 7.47
C TYR A 434 8.66 10.16 8.52
N GLY A 435 9.09 9.99 9.77
CA GLY A 435 8.22 9.84 10.93
C GLY A 435 9.07 9.72 12.19
N LYS A 436 8.59 8.97 13.19
CA LYS A 436 9.31 8.64 14.44
C LYS A 436 9.96 9.87 15.09
N VAL A 437 11.27 10.08 14.87
CA VAL A 437 12.05 11.18 15.46
C VAL A 437 11.42 12.53 15.13
N ALA A 438 10.91 12.69 13.91
CA ALA A 438 10.29 13.92 13.45
C ALA A 438 9.10 14.37 14.31
N GLY A 439 8.42 13.43 14.98
CA GLY A 439 7.26 13.72 15.81
C GLY A 439 7.59 14.06 17.26
N GLY A 440 8.86 13.92 17.68
CA GLY A 440 9.25 14.20 19.06
C GLY A 440 8.49 13.39 20.12
N GLY A 441 7.97 12.22 19.76
CA GLY A 441 7.12 11.37 20.61
C GLY A 441 5.61 11.45 20.31
N ILE A 442 5.18 12.35 19.41
CA ILE A 442 3.81 12.46 18.90
C ILE A 442 3.70 11.79 17.52
N SER A 443 2.48 11.39 17.14
CA SER A 443 2.19 10.80 15.83
C SER A 443 2.47 11.80 14.71
N ILE A 444 3.33 11.41 13.76
CA ILE A 444 3.53 12.13 12.52
C ILE A 444 4.00 11.15 11.42
N GLY A 445 3.60 11.45 10.20
CA GLY A 445 4.22 10.98 8.98
C GLY A 445 4.50 12.19 8.07
N ILE A 446 5.53 12.08 7.25
CA ILE A 446 5.95 13.17 6.36
C ILE A 446 6.29 12.55 5.02
N ILE A 447 5.82 13.18 3.94
CA ILE A 447 6.27 12.93 2.58
C ILE A 447 6.99 14.19 2.14
N ALA A 448 8.25 14.11 1.77
CA ALA A 448 8.98 15.23 1.18
C ALA A 448 9.60 14.80 -0.14
N GLY A 449 9.79 15.73 -1.07
CA GLY A 449 10.22 15.34 -2.40
C GLY A 449 10.55 16.49 -3.32
N LYS A 450 11.04 16.14 -4.50
CA LYS A 450 11.22 17.10 -5.59
C LYS A 450 9.87 17.64 -6.03
N LYS A 451 9.83 18.92 -6.42
CA LYS A 451 8.62 19.65 -6.82
C LYS A 451 7.80 18.88 -7.86
N LYS A 452 8.46 18.36 -8.90
CA LYS A 452 7.82 17.63 -10.00
C LYS A 452 6.97 16.43 -9.56
N TYR A 453 7.25 15.84 -8.39
CA TYR A 453 6.45 14.75 -7.84
C TYR A 453 5.41 15.26 -6.85
N MET A 454 5.81 16.16 -5.95
CA MET A 454 4.92 16.68 -4.91
C MET A 454 3.76 17.52 -5.46
N ASP A 455 3.93 18.12 -6.64
CA ASP A 455 2.85 18.83 -7.37
C ASP A 455 1.65 17.91 -7.71
N ALA A 456 1.81 16.59 -7.65
CA ALA A 456 0.68 15.65 -7.81
C ALA A 456 -0.34 15.70 -6.66
N LEU A 457 0.03 16.27 -5.50
CA LEU A 457 -0.87 16.38 -4.34
C LEU A 457 -1.87 17.55 -4.48
N ASP A 458 -1.43 18.67 -5.04
CA ASP A 458 -2.19 19.93 -5.04
C ASP A 458 -2.25 20.67 -6.38
N GLY A 459 -1.68 20.10 -7.44
CA GLY A 459 -1.65 20.70 -8.77
C GLY A 459 -0.47 21.63 -9.02
N GLY A 460 0.43 21.80 -8.05
CA GLY A 460 1.62 22.64 -8.17
C GLY A 460 1.40 24.09 -7.77
N PHE A 461 2.51 24.82 -7.71
CA PHE A 461 2.53 26.20 -7.23
C PHE A 461 1.91 27.20 -8.23
N TRP A 462 1.04 28.08 -7.73
CA TRP A 462 0.43 29.21 -8.43
C TRP A 462 0.44 30.45 -7.50
N GLN A 463 0.11 31.62 -8.04
CA GLN A 463 0.13 32.90 -7.30
C GLN A 463 -1.18 33.63 -7.49
N TYR A 464 -1.60 34.43 -6.51
CA TYR A 464 -2.81 35.25 -6.65
C TYR A 464 -2.56 36.42 -7.61
N GLY A 465 -3.51 36.67 -8.51
CA GLY A 465 -3.50 37.83 -9.41
C GLY A 465 -2.69 37.62 -10.69
N ASP A 466 -2.52 36.37 -11.10
CA ASP A 466 -1.98 35.94 -12.38
C ASP A 466 -2.92 36.21 -13.58
#